data_AF-A0A542Y2I4-F1
#
_entry.id   AF-A0A542Y2I4-F1
#
_cell.length_a   1.000
_cell.length_b   1.000
_cell.length_c   1.000
_cell.angle_alpha   90.00
_cell.angle_beta   90.00
_cell.angle_gamma   90.00
#
_symmetry.space_group_name_H-M   'P 1'
#
loop_
_entity.id
_entity.type
_entity.pdbx_description
1 polymer ?
#
loop_
_entity_poly.entity_id
_entity_poly.type
_entity_poly.pdbx_seq_one_letter_code
_entity_poly.pdbx_strand_id
1 'polypeptide(L)'
;MEHIEPPFGGSGTGAGEYLDSAEMLFSDGLPQPNIDGGFKGAVAARAAGITYRQLDYWARTGLVEPTVRGASGSGSQRLYGFRDILVLKLVKRLLDTGISLQQIRTAVAQLHEAGVHDLSQTTLMSDGAGVYLCTSNDEVIDLVSRGQGVFGIAVGKVLREVETSLVDLDDHREKAADDSSMNDELAARRAARKTS
;
A
#
# COMPACT_ATOMS: atom_id res chain seq x y z
N MET A 1 -15.92 27.77 54.22
CA MET A 1 -16.38 26.39 54.54
C MET A 1 -17.87 26.41 54.30
N GLU A 2 -18.38 25.36 53.65
CA GLU A 2 -19.67 25.26 52.94
C GLU A 2 -19.73 26.01 51.61
N HIS A 3 -20.44 25.55 50.58
CA HIS A 3 -20.76 24.23 50.01
C HIS A 3 -21.49 24.59 48.68
N ILE A 4 -21.31 23.76 47.67
CA ILE A 4 -21.74 23.90 46.25
C ILE A 4 -23.26 23.63 46.13
N GLU A 5 -24.07 24.33 45.30
CA GLU A 5 -24.43 24.06 43.88
C GLU A 5 -25.38 25.15 43.32
N PRO A 6 -25.44 25.38 41.98
CA PRO A 6 -26.46 24.71 41.12
C PRO A 6 -25.98 24.50 39.65
N PRO A 7 -26.84 24.15 38.67
CA PRO A 7 -27.66 22.94 38.56
C PRO A 7 -27.44 22.17 37.22
N PHE A 8 -27.80 20.88 37.23
CA PHE A 8 -28.31 20.05 36.12
C PHE A 8 -27.77 20.22 34.67
N GLY A 9 -27.20 19.12 34.17
CA GLY A 9 -27.73 18.45 32.97
C GLY A 9 -27.08 18.77 31.62
N GLY A 10 -26.11 17.94 31.23
CA GLY A 10 -25.58 17.91 29.86
C GLY A 10 -24.82 16.62 29.59
N SER A 11 -25.52 15.61 29.11
CA SER A 11 -24.95 14.39 28.53
C SER A 11 -24.08 14.75 27.31
N GLY A 12 -22.77 14.53 27.42
CA GLY A 12 -21.79 14.72 26.34
C GLY A 12 -21.09 13.40 25.98
N THR A 13 -21.85 12.39 25.58
CA THR A 13 -21.32 11.23 24.85
C THR A 13 -21.27 11.63 23.37
N GLY A 14 -20.07 11.77 22.84
CA GLY A 14 -19.85 12.19 21.45
C GLY A 14 -18.37 12.21 21.11
N ALA A 15 -17.66 11.12 21.40
CA ALA A 15 -16.41 10.82 20.73
C ALA A 15 -16.77 10.45 19.27
N GLY A 16 -16.91 11.48 18.44
CA GLY A 16 -17.25 11.35 17.03
C GLY A 16 -16.49 12.39 16.24
N GLU A 17 -15.65 11.91 15.33
CA GLU A 17 -15.22 12.61 14.12
C GLU A 17 -14.23 13.77 14.29
N TYR A 18 -13.05 13.44 14.83
CA TYR A 18 -11.81 13.88 14.19
C TYR A 18 -11.21 12.67 13.46
N LEU A 19 -11.96 12.12 12.50
CA LEU A 19 -11.35 11.28 11.49
C LEU A 19 -10.41 12.18 10.71
N ASP A 20 -9.17 11.74 10.71
CA ASP A 20 -7.99 12.42 10.24
C ASP A 20 -8.24 13.04 8.86
N SER A 21 -8.09 14.36 8.74
CA SER A 21 -8.13 15.03 7.44
C SER A 21 -7.06 14.49 6.47
N ALA A 22 -6.06 13.77 7.00
CA ALA A 22 -5.14 12.94 6.25
C ALA A 22 -5.79 11.73 5.56
N GLU A 23 -6.72 11.01 6.20
CA GLU A 23 -7.45 9.90 5.55
C GLU A 23 -8.25 10.41 4.35
N MET A 24 -8.79 11.63 4.43
CA MET A 24 -9.47 12.29 3.31
C MET A 24 -8.51 12.80 2.24
N LEU A 25 -7.23 13.04 2.55
CA LEU A 25 -6.23 13.40 1.55
C LEU A 25 -5.81 12.20 0.67
N PHE A 26 -6.08 10.98 1.14
CA PHE A 26 -5.84 9.73 0.41
C PHE A 26 -7.11 9.16 -0.26
N SER A 27 -8.27 9.80 -0.10
CA SER A 27 -9.51 9.38 -0.76
C SER A 27 -9.72 10.03 -2.13
N ASP A 28 -9.09 11.19 -2.38
CA ASP A 28 -9.24 11.92 -3.65
C ASP A 28 -8.16 11.48 -4.64
N GLY A 29 -8.41 10.35 -5.31
CA GLY A 29 -7.64 9.90 -6.48
C GLY A 29 -6.82 8.61 -6.31
N LEU A 30 -6.83 7.98 -5.13
CA LEU A 30 -6.34 6.61 -5.01
C LEU A 30 -7.43 5.61 -5.44
N PRO A 31 -7.07 4.54 -6.17
CA PRO A 31 -8.00 3.49 -6.54
C PRO A 31 -8.60 2.90 -5.27
N GLN A 32 -9.93 2.87 -5.23
CA GLN A 32 -10.64 2.42 -4.04
C GLN A 32 -10.26 0.97 -3.78
N PRO A 33 -9.77 0.62 -2.57
CA PRO A 33 -9.63 -0.77 -2.22
C PRO A 33 -10.97 -1.50 -2.42
N ASN A 34 -10.96 -2.83 -2.57
CA ASN A 34 -12.23 -3.59 -2.60
C ASN A 34 -13.11 -3.20 -1.39
N ILE A 35 -14.40 -3.52 -1.42
CA ILE A 35 -15.37 -3.26 -0.33
C ILE A 35 -14.82 -3.56 1.09
N ASP A 36 -13.88 -4.52 1.19
CA ASP A 36 -13.16 -4.92 2.40
C ASP A 36 -11.96 -4.03 2.82
N GLY A 37 -11.64 -2.94 2.11
CA GLY A 37 -10.55 -2.02 2.45
C GLY A 37 -9.14 -2.45 1.99
N GLY A 38 -8.99 -3.48 1.13
CA GLY A 38 -7.68 -3.87 0.58
C GLY A 38 -7.66 -4.52 -0.81
N PHE A 39 -6.44 -4.75 -1.31
CA PHE A 39 -6.14 -5.33 -2.61
C PHE A 39 -5.87 -6.84 -2.50
N LYS A 40 -6.46 -7.63 -3.39
CA LYS A 40 -6.20 -9.07 -3.47
C LYS A 40 -4.74 -9.33 -3.87
N GLY A 41 -4.18 -10.45 -3.41
CA GLY A 41 -2.77 -10.80 -3.67
C GLY A 41 -2.35 -10.75 -5.15
N ALA A 42 -3.23 -11.11 -6.09
CA ALA A 42 -2.91 -11.00 -7.53
C ALA A 42 -2.73 -9.55 -8.00
N VAL A 43 -3.56 -8.62 -7.50
CA VAL A 43 -3.47 -7.18 -7.79
C VAL A 43 -2.22 -6.61 -7.12
N ALA A 44 -2.01 -6.94 -5.83
CA ALA A 44 -0.85 -6.51 -5.07
C ALA A 44 0.48 -6.95 -5.73
N ALA A 45 0.58 -8.21 -6.14
CA ALA A 45 1.75 -8.73 -6.83
C ALA A 45 2.02 -7.98 -8.14
N ARG A 46 0.97 -7.74 -8.94
CA ARG A 46 1.10 -7.04 -10.22
C ARG A 46 1.50 -5.57 -10.03
N ALA A 47 0.87 -4.84 -9.12
CA ALA A 47 1.18 -3.44 -8.83
C ALA A 47 2.60 -3.25 -8.27
N ALA A 48 3.07 -4.19 -7.44
CA ALA A 48 4.45 -4.23 -6.95
C ALA A 48 5.45 -4.75 -8.01
N GLY A 49 4.96 -5.29 -9.13
CA GLY A 49 5.79 -5.88 -10.18
C GLY A 49 6.50 -7.18 -9.76
N ILE A 50 5.96 -7.94 -8.81
CA ILE A 50 6.51 -9.21 -8.33
C ILE A 50 5.65 -10.39 -8.78
N THR A 51 6.23 -11.58 -8.75
CA THR A 51 5.45 -12.81 -8.96
C THR A 51 4.59 -13.12 -7.74
N TYR A 52 3.47 -13.81 -7.95
CA TYR A 52 2.64 -14.28 -6.83
C TYR A 52 3.40 -15.20 -5.87
N ARG A 53 4.38 -15.97 -6.38
CA ARG A 53 5.24 -16.83 -5.56
C ARG A 53 6.16 -16.03 -4.64
N GLN A 54 6.72 -14.92 -5.13
CA GLN A 54 7.50 -14.00 -4.29
C GLN A 54 6.63 -13.39 -3.20
N LEU A 55 5.42 -12.93 -3.55
CA LEU A 55 4.45 -12.43 -2.58
C LEU A 55 4.14 -13.45 -1.48
N ASP A 56 3.78 -14.69 -1.85
CA ASP A 56 3.46 -15.75 -0.89
C ASP A 56 4.67 -16.11 -0.01
N TYR A 57 5.86 -16.21 -0.60
CA TYR A 57 7.08 -16.47 0.15
C TYR A 57 7.40 -15.37 1.16
N TRP A 58 7.27 -14.10 0.77
CA TRP A 58 7.53 -12.96 1.65
C TRP A 58 6.50 -12.83 2.77
N ALA A 59 5.22 -13.11 2.49
CA ALA A 59 4.19 -13.17 3.52
C ALA A 59 4.44 -14.31 4.50
N ARG A 60 4.78 -15.51 4.01
CA ARG A 60 5.02 -16.68 4.86
C ARG A 60 6.30 -16.57 5.71
N THR A 61 7.28 -15.80 5.26
CA THR A 61 8.53 -15.55 6.00
C THR A 61 8.48 -14.27 6.83
N GLY A 62 7.34 -13.59 6.89
CA GLY A 62 7.17 -12.33 7.63
C GLY A 62 8.09 -11.20 7.14
N LEU A 63 8.46 -11.20 5.86
CA LEU A 63 9.19 -10.07 5.27
C LEU A 63 8.22 -8.91 4.97
N VAL A 64 7.07 -9.23 4.39
CA VAL A 64 5.95 -8.29 4.21
C VAL A 64 4.66 -9.06 4.39
N GLU A 65 3.89 -8.72 5.40
CA GLU A 65 2.61 -9.35 5.73
C GLU A 65 1.45 -8.44 5.31
N PRO A 66 0.28 -9.01 4.94
CA PRO A 66 -0.91 -8.23 4.67
C PRO A 66 -1.41 -7.52 5.93
N THR A 67 -1.55 -6.20 5.89
CA THR A 67 -2.01 -5.40 7.03
C THR A 67 -3.53 -5.29 7.11
N VAL A 68 -4.25 -5.42 5.99
CA VAL A 68 -5.73 -5.32 5.97
C VAL A 68 -6.38 -6.64 6.39
N ARG A 69 -5.96 -7.77 5.81
CA ARG A 69 -6.49 -9.08 6.16
C ARG A 69 -5.45 -10.18 5.94
N GLY A 70 -5.09 -10.86 7.03
CA GLY A 70 -4.28 -12.08 6.99
C GLY A 70 -5.04 -13.29 6.44
N ALA A 71 -4.33 -14.41 6.29
CA ALA A 71 -4.96 -15.71 6.01
C ALA A 71 -5.27 -16.41 7.35
N SER A 72 -6.55 -16.71 7.62
CA SER A 72 -7.05 -17.35 8.84
C SER A 72 -7.81 -18.65 8.56
N GLY A 73 -7.35 -19.44 7.58
CA GLY A 73 -7.90 -20.76 7.25
C GLY A 73 -8.12 -20.98 5.75
N SER A 74 -8.65 -22.17 5.40
CA SER A 74 -8.99 -22.52 4.01
C SER A 74 -10.10 -21.59 3.49
N GLY A 75 -9.82 -20.84 2.42
CA GLY A 75 -10.76 -19.91 1.78
C GLY A 75 -10.60 -18.44 2.18
N SER A 76 -9.84 -18.12 3.23
CA SER A 76 -9.55 -16.72 3.58
C SER A 76 -8.57 -16.10 2.56
N GLN A 77 -8.97 -14.97 1.96
CA GLN A 77 -8.11 -14.24 1.04
C GLN A 77 -7.29 -13.19 1.80
N ARG A 78 -5.98 -13.16 1.53
CA ARG A 78 -5.11 -12.09 2.00
C ARG A 78 -5.48 -10.79 1.27
N LEU A 79 -5.68 -9.73 2.04
CA LEU A 79 -5.88 -8.38 1.54
C LEU A 79 -4.72 -7.51 1.97
N TYR A 80 -4.11 -6.85 1.00
CA TYR A 80 -2.97 -5.98 1.18
C TYR A 80 -3.42 -4.53 1.14
N GLY A 81 -2.92 -3.72 2.06
CA GLY A 81 -3.09 -2.27 2.01
C GLY A 81 -2.18 -1.66 0.95
N PHE A 82 -2.44 -0.39 0.60
CA PHE A 82 -1.58 0.38 -0.30
C PHE A 82 -0.12 0.41 0.20
N ARG A 83 0.07 0.60 1.51
CA ARG A 83 1.39 0.60 2.15
C ARG A 83 2.13 -0.71 1.95
N ASP A 84 1.44 -1.85 2.07
CA ASP A 84 2.05 -3.16 1.85
C ASP A 84 2.59 -3.25 0.42
N ILE A 85 1.83 -2.79 -0.57
CA ILE A 85 2.22 -2.81 -1.99
C ILE A 85 3.44 -1.92 -2.25
N LEU A 86 3.50 -0.73 -1.62
CA LEU A 86 4.69 0.11 -1.66
C LEU A 86 5.91 -0.62 -1.10
N VAL A 87 5.79 -1.21 0.09
CA VAL A 87 6.87 -1.98 0.72
C VAL A 87 7.30 -3.14 -0.16
N LEU A 88 6.36 -3.91 -0.73
CA LEU A 88 6.65 -5.00 -1.66
C LEU A 88 7.49 -4.52 -2.86
N LYS A 89 7.14 -3.35 -3.44
CA LYS A 89 7.87 -2.78 -4.58
C LYS A 89 9.26 -2.28 -4.17
N LEU A 90 9.41 -1.70 -2.99
CA LEU A 90 10.71 -1.29 -2.45
C LEU A 90 11.61 -2.48 -2.15
N VAL A 91 11.09 -3.52 -1.48
CA VAL A 91 11.79 -4.79 -1.24
C VAL A 91 12.29 -5.37 -2.55
N LYS A 92 11.45 -5.41 -3.59
CA LYS A 92 11.86 -5.86 -4.92
C LYS A 92 13.04 -5.05 -5.44
N ARG A 93 12.94 -3.71 -5.45
CA ARG A 93 14.02 -2.85 -5.98
C ARG A 93 15.34 -3.02 -5.24
N LEU A 94 15.29 -3.15 -3.91
CA LEU A 94 16.49 -3.39 -3.10
C LEU A 94 17.11 -4.77 -3.41
N LEU A 95 16.29 -5.81 -3.58
CA LEU A 95 16.78 -7.14 -3.98
C LEU A 95 17.37 -7.13 -5.39
N ASP A 96 16.76 -6.42 -6.34
CA ASP A 96 17.24 -6.32 -7.72
C ASP A 96 18.62 -5.64 -7.81
N THR A 97 18.99 -4.82 -6.81
CA THR A 97 20.34 -4.22 -6.70
C THR A 97 21.33 -5.06 -5.90
N GLY A 98 20.94 -6.26 -5.45
CA GLY A 98 21.83 -7.19 -4.74
C GLY A 98 21.94 -6.95 -3.23
N ILE A 99 21.07 -6.12 -2.64
CA ILE A 99 21.06 -5.90 -1.19
C ILE A 99 20.51 -7.17 -0.51
N SER A 100 21.14 -7.57 0.59
CA SER A 100 20.76 -8.80 1.28
C SER A 100 19.39 -8.67 1.96
N LEU A 101 18.68 -9.78 2.07
CA LEU A 101 17.35 -9.83 2.70
C LEU A 101 17.38 -9.36 4.17
N GLN A 102 18.51 -9.56 4.87
CA GLN A 102 18.68 -9.10 6.25
C GLN A 102 18.72 -7.57 6.34
N GLN A 103 19.49 -6.90 5.47
CA GLN A 103 19.55 -5.43 5.42
C GLN A 103 18.19 -4.85 5.05
N ILE A 104 17.47 -5.49 4.13
CA ILE A 104 16.14 -5.07 3.72
C ILE A 104 15.15 -5.13 4.89
N ARG A 105 15.20 -6.18 5.72
CA ARG A 105 14.31 -6.28 6.90
C ARG A 105 14.46 -5.09 7.84
N THR A 106 15.69 -4.66 8.11
CA THR A 106 15.95 -3.49 8.96
C THR A 106 15.38 -2.22 8.35
N ALA A 107 15.58 -2.01 7.04
CA ALA A 107 15.07 -0.83 6.33
C ALA A 107 13.54 -0.77 6.30
N VAL A 108 12.89 -1.92 6.05
CA VAL A 108 11.43 -2.02 6.02
C VAL A 108 10.82 -1.70 7.38
N ALA A 109 11.46 -2.14 8.48
CA ALA A 109 11.01 -1.81 9.82
C ALA A 109 11.06 -0.29 10.08
N GLN A 110 12.15 0.37 9.68
CA GLN A 110 12.29 1.83 9.79
C GLN A 110 11.25 2.59 8.96
N LEU A 111 10.95 2.11 7.75
CA LEU A 111 9.88 2.68 6.90
C LEU A 111 8.50 2.50 7.55
N HIS A 112 8.32 1.45 8.35
CA HIS A 112 7.09 1.25 9.12
C HIS A 112 6.93 2.32 10.20
N GLU A 113 8.02 2.72 10.85
CA GLU A 113 8.03 3.73 11.91
C GLU A 113 7.87 5.16 11.38
N ALA A 114 8.41 5.46 10.19
CA ALA A 114 8.46 6.82 9.62
C ALA A 114 7.10 7.44 9.19
N GLY A 115 5.98 6.70 9.30
CA GLY A 115 4.65 7.19 8.89
C GLY A 115 4.50 7.43 7.38
N VAL A 116 3.30 7.81 6.92
CA VAL A 116 2.98 7.97 5.47
C VAL A 116 3.26 9.40 4.97
N HIS A 117 3.11 10.40 5.83
CA HIS A 117 3.22 11.82 5.46
C HIS A 117 4.62 12.24 5.01
N ASP A 118 5.66 11.55 5.47
CA ASP A 118 7.06 11.90 5.19
C ASP A 118 7.66 11.13 3.99
N LEU A 119 6.92 10.15 3.45
CA LEU A 119 7.45 9.25 2.41
C LEU A 119 7.69 9.95 1.06
N SER A 120 7.04 11.09 0.81
CA SER A 120 7.17 11.82 -0.45
C SER A 120 8.54 12.46 -0.65
N GLN A 121 9.19 12.88 0.44
CA GLN A 121 10.53 13.49 0.46
C GLN A 121 11.63 12.49 0.85
N THR A 122 11.23 11.28 1.23
CA THR A 122 12.14 10.24 1.69
C THR A 122 12.87 9.57 0.53
N THR A 123 14.18 9.38 0.69
CA THR A 123 15.03 8.59 -0.20
C THR A 123 15.67 7.45 0.59
N LEU A 124 15.47 6.21 0.14
CA LEU A 124 16.21 5.06 0.63
C LEU A 124 17.58 5.02 -0.04
N MET A 125 18.64 5.09 0.74
CA MET A 125 20.02 5.06 0.27
C MET A 125 20.70 3.77 0.70
N SER A 126 21.50 3.15 -0.16
CA SER A 126 22.30 1.97 0.17
C SER A 126 23.71 2.07 -0.37
N ASP A 127 24.68 1.68 0.44
CA ASP A 127 26.10 1.51 0.10
C ASP A 127 26.50 0.04 -0.06
N GLY A 128 25.52 -0.88 -0.10
CA GLY A 128 25.71 -2.33 -0.10
C GLY A 128 26.02 -2.94 1.27
N ALA A 129 26.43 -2.14 2.27
CA ALA A 129 26.64 -2.56 3.66
C ALA A 129 25.39 -2.31 4.53
N GLY A 130 24.59 -1.32 4.20
CA GLY A 130 23.33 -1.00 4.86
C GLY A 130 22.33 -0.32 3.93
N VAL A 131 21.16 -0.05 4.49
CA VAL A 131 20.12 0.77 3.86
C VAL A 131 19.72 1.84 4.88
N TYR A 132 19.61 3.07 4.42
CA TYR A 132 19.41 4.27 5.22
C TYR A 132 18.18 5.02 4.70
N LEU A 133 17.39 5.56 5.62
CA LEU A 133 16.30 6.46 5.30
C LEU A 133 16.83 7.89 5.38
N CYS A 134 16.88 8.58 4.25
CA CYS A 134 17.29 9.99 4.20
C CYS A 134 16.05 10.85 3.93
N THR A 135 15.80 11.84 4.78
CA THR A 135 14.70 12.81 4.60
C THR A 135 15.20 14.20 4.22
N SER A 136 16.53 14.40 4.22
CA SER A 136 17.18 15.65 3.80
C SER A 136 18.34 15.41 2.82
N ASN A 137 18.69 16.45 2.06
CA ASN A 137 19.82 16.39 1.13
C ASN A 137 21.17 16.27 1.85
N ASP A 138 21.30 16.83 3.06
CA ASP A 138 22.54 16.80 3.82
C ASP A 138 22.90 15.37 4.24
N GLU A 139 21.91 14.58 4.69
CA GLU A 139 22.09 13.16 5.02
C GLU A 139 22.54 12.33 3.80
N VAL A 140 22.03 12.67 2.61
CA VAL A 140 22.43 12.03 1.36
C VAL A 140 23.89 12.36 1.05
N ILE A 141 24.29 13.64 1.18
CA ILE A 141 25.65 14.11 0.92
C ILE A 141 26.64 13.46 1.89
N ASP A 142 26.29 13.35 3.17
CA ASP A 142 27.12 12.71 4.20
C ASP A 142 27.42 11.25 3.88
N LEU A 143 26.45 10.53 3.31
CA LEU A 143 26.64 9.14 2.92
C LEU A 143 27.56 9.02 1.69
N VAL A 144 27.35 9.86 0.68
CA VAL A 144 28.18 9.90 -0.55
C VAL A 144 29.63 10.29 -0.25
N SER A 145 29.83 11.21 0.70
CA SER A 145 31.14 11.77 1.05
C SER A 145 32.11 10.73 1.64
N ARG A 146 31.63 9.54 2.00
CA ARG A 146 32.46 8.42 2.49
C ARG A 146 33.26 7.71 1.39
N GLY A 147 33.13 8.14 0.12
CA GLY A 147 33.93 7.63 -1.01
C GLY A 147 33.49 6.25 -1.52
N GLN A 148 32.31 5.78 -1.12
CA GLN A 148 31.70 4.53 -1.57
C GLN A 148 30.57 4.80 -2.57
N GLY A 149 30.38 3.91 -3.54
CA GLY A 149 29.27 3.99 -4.47
C GLY A 149 27.95 3.75 -3.74
N VAL A 150 27.01 4.69 -3.86
CA VAL A 150 25.69 4.58 -3.24
C VAL A 150 24.58 4.50 -4.28
N PHE A 151 23.53 3.75 -3.96
CA PHE A 151 22.33 3.65 -4.74
C PHE A 151 21.15 4.26 -3.98
N GLY A 152 20.41 5.15 -4.62
CA GLY A 152 19.27 5.85 -4.04
C GLY A 152 17.95 5.44 -4.71
N ILE A 153 16.93 5.16 -3.90
CA ILE A 153 15.54 4.98 -4.32
C ILE A 153 14.71 6.11 -3.70
N ALA A 154 14.26 7.05 -4.52
CA ALA A 154 13.28 8.05 -4.10
C ALA A 154 11.93 7.35 -3.81
N VAL A 155 11.53 7.28 -2.54
CA VAL A 155 10.32 6.58 -2.11
C VAL A 155 9.08 7.24 -2.70
N GLY A 156 9.03 8.58 -2.73
CA GLY A 156 7.93 9.32 -3.34
C GLY A 156 7.70 9.02 -4.84
N LYS A 157 8.75 8.66 -5.59
CA LYS A 157 8.60 8.21 -6.99
C LYS A 157 7.98 6.82 -7.05
N VAL A 158 8.42 5.90 -6.19
CA VAL A 158 7.89 4.53 -6.14
C VAL A 158 6.43 4.53 -5.70
N LEU A 159 6.07 5.40 -4.74
CA LEU A 159 4.70 5.67 -4.32
C LEU A 159 3.81 5.99 -5.54
N ARG A 160 4.15 7.04 -6.30
CA ARG A 160 3.41 7.42 -7.51
C ARG A 160 3.29 6.30 -8.52
N GLU A 161 4.36 5.54 -8.74
CA GLU A 161 4.29 4.40 -9.65
C GLU A 161 3.33 3.30 -9.17
N VAL A 162 3.20 3.07 -7.86
CA VAL A 162 2.22 2.14 -7.31
C VAL A 162 0.82 2.69 -7.51
N GLU A 163 0.59 3.98 -7.24
CA GLU A 163 -0.70 4.64 -7.46
C GLU A 163 -1.15 4.48 -8.91
N THR A 164 -0.31 4.87 -9.87
CA THR A 164 -0.61 4.71 -11.30
C THR A 164 -0.89 3.26 -11.66
N SER A 165 -0.07 2.32 -11.17
CA SER A 165 -0.28 0.90 -11.47
C SER A 165 -1.62 0.38 -10.94
N LEU A 166 -2.06 0.84 -9.78
CA LEU A 166 -3.33 0.41 -9.20
C LEU A 166 -4.53 1.05 -9.93
N VAL A 167 -4.43 2.31 -10.34
CA VAL A 167 -5.46 2.99 -11.14
C VAL A 167 -5.64 2.27 -12.47
N ASP A 168 -4.55 1.99 -13.19
CA ASP A 168 -4.59 1.28 -14.46
C ASP A 168 -5.25 -0.10 -14.33
N LEU A 169 -4.95 -0.82 -13.24
CA LEU A 169 -5.53 -2.14 -13.00
C LEU A 169 -7.02 -2.10 -12.67
N ASP A 170 -7.47 -1.04 -12.03
CA ASP A 170 -8.88 -0.84 -11.72
C ASP A 170 -9.67 -0.45 -12.97
N ASP A 171 -9.14 0.45 -13.81
CA ASP A 171 -9.70 0.78 -15.13
C ASP A 171 -9.87 -0.46 -16.02
N HIS A 172 -8.86 -1.35 -16.04
CA HIS A 172 -8.91 -2.59 -16.80
C HIS A 172 -9.94 -3.58 -16.23
N ARG A 173 -10.15 -3.58 -14.91
CA ARG A 173 -11.16 -4.41 -14.25
C ARG A 173 -12.58 -3.93 -14.59
N GLU A 174 -12.81 -2.62 -14.58
CA GLU A 174 -14.10 -2.02 -14.93
C GLU A 174 -14.46 -2.26 -16.40
N LYS A 175 -13.53 -2.00 -17.33
CA LYS A 175 -13.76 -2.28 -18.76
C LYS A 175 -14.08 -3.75 -19.04
N ALA A 176 -13.41 -4.68 -18.37
CA ALA A 176 -13.68 -6.11 -18.51
C ALA A 176 -15.06 -6.51 -17.96
N ALA A 177 -15.54 -5.86 -16.90
CA ALA A 177 -16.87 -6.08 -16.34
C ALA A 177 -17.96 -5.54 -17.27
N ASP A 178 -17.76 -4.34 -17.84
CA ASP A 178 -18.67 -3.74 -18.82
C ASP A 178 -18.80 -4.61 -20.07
N ASP A 179 -17.70 -5.06 -20.66
CA ASP A 179 -17.70 -5.95 -21.84
C ASP A 179 -18.40 -7.29 -21.55
N SER A 180 -18.19 -7.86 -20.36
CA SER A 180 -18.88 -9.08 -19.93
C SER A 180 -20.39 -8.85 -19.82
N SER A 181 -20.81 -7.75 -19.21
CA SER A 181 -22.23 -7.41 -19.03
C SER A 181 -22.93 -7.18 -20.38
N MET A 182 -22.27 -6.49 -21.31
CA MET A 182 -22.76 -6.27 -22.68
C MET A 182 -22.92 -7.58 -23.44
N ASN A 183 -21.96 -8.50 -23.31
CA ASN A 183 -22.02 -9.81 -23.96
C ASN A 183 -23.16 -10.68 -23.41
N ASP A 184 -23.38 -10.68 -22.09
CA ASP A 184 -24.49 -11.38 -21.45
C ASP A 184 -25.84 -10.82 -21.89
N GLU A 185 -25.98 -9.49 -21.99
CA GLU A 185 -27.21 -8.86 -22.49
C GLU A 185 -27.48 -9.20 -23.97
N LEU A 186 -26.44 -9.20 -24.81
CA LEU A 186 -26.55 -9.57 -26.22
C LEU A 186 -26.94 -11.05 -26.39
N ALA A 187 -26.38 -11.94 -25.57
CA ALA A 187 -26.73 -13.36 -25.53
C ALA A 187 -28.21 -13.56 -25.12
N ALA A 188 -28.68 -12.86 -24.09
CA ALA A 188 -30.07 -12.89 -23.65
C ALA A 188 -31.03 -12.42 -24.76
N ARG A 189 -30.72 -11.31 -25.45
CA ARG A 189 -31.52 -10.79 -26.59
C ARG A 189 -31.58 -11.78 -27.76
N ARG A 190 -30.51 -12.53 -28.04
CA ARG A 190 -30.47 -13.57 -29.09
C ARG A 190 -31.32 -14.78 -28.73
N ALA A 191 -31.33 -15.20 -27.47
CA ALA A 191 -32.14 -16.32 -27.00
C ALA A 191 -33.64 -16.01 -27.15
N ALA A 192 -34.08 -14.81 -26.76
CA ALA A 192 -35.48 -14.39 -26.84
C ALA A 192 -36.03 -14.35 -28.29
N ARG A 193 -35.16 -14.13 -29.29
CA ARG A 193 -35.56 -14.07 -30.70
C ARG A 193 -35.66 -15.45 -31.38
N LYS A 194 -35.05 -16.49 -30.81
CA LYS A 194 -35.10 -17.87 -31.35
C LYS A 194 -36.30 -18.69 -30.85
N THR A 195 -36.98 -18.20 -29.82
CA THR A 195 -38.14 -18.87 -29.19
C THR A 195 -39.48 -18.32 -29.67
N SER A 196 -39.50 -17.45 -30.69
CA SER A 196 -40.70 -16.96 -31.37
C SER A 196 -40.73 -17.42 -32.82
#